data_AF-A0A7C6HJS3-F1
#
_entry.id   AF-A0A7C6HJS3-F1
#
_cell.length_a   1.000
_cell.length_b   1.000
_cell.length_c   1.000
_cell.angle_alpha   90.00
_cell.angle_beta   90.00
_cell.angle_gamma   90.00
#
_symmetry.space_group_name_H-M   'P 1'
#
loop_
_entity.id
_entity.type
_entity.pdbx_description
1 polymer ?
#
loop_
_entity_poly.entity_id
_entity_poly.type
_entity_poly.pdbx_seq_one_letter_code
_entity_poly.pdbx_strand_id
1 'polypeptide(L)'
;MRRCPNGHAVPDDVKYCPTCGSEIKEQAGGGQEQYQGAQQAYQQQPDYQHTDPRNVPLSGYRGQHREPMTVLLLGIFTCGIYLIYWRYVTSQDLNAILSYEKTKPSFELLGILCMIFSWINIYYIDEALMEIDHKRGFRSESKFILWLLLTFFLSIGTFFMAYTVQERLNALYQGQPSKTARY
;
A
#
# COMPACT_ATOMS: atom_id res chain seq x y z
N MET A 1 13.12 -20.47 -28.57
CA MET A 1 13.11 -19.03 -28.26
C MET A 1 12.47 -18.26 -29.42
N ARG A 2 11.19 -17.92 -29.30
CA ARG A 2 10.49 -17.07 -30.27
C ARG A 2 10.90 -15.61 -30.08
N ARG A 3 10.72 -14.79 -31.11
CA ARG A 3 10.78 -13.33 -30.99
C ARG A 3 9.39 -12.74 -31.15
N CYS A 4 9.05 -11.79 -30.29
CA CYS A 4 7.81 -11.04 -30.44
C CYS A 4 7.91 -10.06 -31.63
N PRO A 5 6.78 -9.51 -32.13
CA PRO A 5 6.79 -8.51 -33.21
C PRO A 5 7.63 -7.27 -32.90
N ASN A 6 7.84 -6.98 -31.62
CA ASN A 6 8.65 -5.86 -31.13
C ASN A 6 10.13 -6.23 -30.91
N GLY A 7 10.56 -7.42 -31.34
CA GLY A 7 11.98 -7.82 -31.38
C GLY A 7 12.56 -8.45 -30.11
N HIS A 8 11.78 -8.58 -29.03
CA HIS A 8 12.23 -9.20 -27.77
C HIS A 8 12.26 -10.73 -27.87
N ALA A 9 13.22 -11.36 -27.20
CA ALA A 9 13.29 -12.81 -27.07
C ALA A 9 12.27 -13.28 -26.01
N VAL A 10 11.47 -14.28 -26.36
CA VAL A 10 10.35 -14.75 -25.55
C VAL A 10 10.38 -16.29 -25.48
N PRO A 11 10.12 -16.89 -24.29
CA PRO A 11 10.05 -18.34 -24.16
C PRO A 11 8.89 -18.93 -24.96
N ASP A 12 9.02 -20.20 -25.34
CA ASP A 12 8.17 -20.82 -26.36
C ASP A 12 6.78 -21.22 -25.83
N ASP A 13 6.43 -20.87 -24.60
CA ASP A 13 5.21 -21.26 -23.89
C ASP A 13 4.27 -20.09 -23.54
N VAL A 14 4.64 -18.84 -23.88
CA VAL A 14 3.83 -17.66 -23.54
C VAL A 14 3.08 -17.09 -24.76
N LYS A 15 1.78 -16.84 -24.58
CA LYS A 15 0.90 -16.20 -25.58
C LYS A 15 1.11 -14.70 -25.69
N TYR A 16 1.71 -14.09 -24.68
CA TYR A 16 1.98 -12.65 -24.61
C TYR A 16 3.42 -12.40 -24.19
N CYS A 17 4.08 -11.43 -24.82
CA CYS A 17 5.45 -11.06 -24.49
C CYS A 17 5.53 -10.44 -23.08
N PRO A 18 6.35 -10.96 -22.15
CA PRO A 18 6.45 -10.44 -20.78
C PRO A 18 7.11 -9.05 -20.71
N THR A 19 7.81 -8.64 -21.78
CA THR A 19 8.53 -7.35 -21.82
C THR A 19 7.71 -6.23 -22.47
N CYS A 20 6.82 -6.54 -23.43
CA CYS A 20 6.07 -5.51 -24.16
C CYS A 20 4.58 -5.77 -24.33
N GLY A 21 4.06 -6.93 -23.86
CA GLY A 21 2.63 -7.24 -23.85
C GLY A 21 2.01 -7.59 -25.20
N SER A 22 2.79 -7.69 -26.28
CA SER A 22 2.25 -8.08 -27.59
C SER A 22 1.92 -9.57 -27.66
N GLU A 23 0.81 -9.89 -28.33
CA GLU A 23 0.34 -11.27 -28.55
C GLU A 23 1.22 -12.01 -29.56
N ILE A 24 1.55 -13.26 -29.25
CA ILE A 24 2.41 -14.13 -30.06
C ILE A 24 1.58 -15.30 -30.57
N LYS A 25 1.34 -15.33 -31.89
CA LYS A 25 0.58 -16.40 -32.55
C LYS A 25 1.36 -17.72 -32.51
N GLU A 26 0.76 -18.76 -31.93
CA GLU A 26 1.34 -20.11 -31.75
C GLU A 26 1.54 -20.87 -33.08
N GLN A 27 2.71 -21.48 -33.26
CA GLN A 27 2.90 -22.66 -34.12
C GLN A 27 3.56 -23.77 -33.30
N ALA A 28 3.01 -24.97 -33.40
CA ALA A 28 3.13 -26.09 -32.45
C ALA A 28 4.36 -27.00 -32.62
N GLY A 29 4.74 -27.66 -31.51
CA GLY A 29 5.60 -28.87 -31.40
C GLY A 29 6.98 -28.60 -30.78
N GLY A 30 7.54 -29.36 -29.81
CA GLY A 30 7.20 -30.58 -29.06
C GLY A 30 8.42 -31.02 -28.19
N GLY A 31 8.21 -31.84 -27.14
CA GLY A 31 9.22 -32.59 -26.35
C GLY A 31 9.64 -31.98 -24.97
N GLN A 32 9.23 -32.51 -23.80
CA GLN A 32 9.86 -33.58 -22.94
C GLN A 32 11.24 -33.14 -22.35
N GLU A 33 11.63 -33.15 -21.06
CA GLU A 33 11.25 -33.71 -19.73
C GLU A 33 11.81 -32.75 -18.63
N GLN A 34 11.30 -32.57 -17.41
CA GLN A 34 11.54 -33.41 -16.21
C GLN A 34 10.92 -32.68 -14.98
N TYR A 35 10.05 -33.35 -14.21
CA TYR A 35 9.40 -32.78 -13.01
C TYR A 35 9.62 -33.66 -11.77
N GLN A 36 9.68 -32.96 -10.62
CA GLN A 36 9.54 -33.34 -9.20
C GLN A 36 10.85 -33.53 -8.40
N GLY A 37 10.97 -32.98 -7.18
CA GLY A 37 9.99 -32.34 -6.27
C GLY A 37 10.38 -30.88 -5.93
N ALA A 38 9.46 -29.91 -5.85
CA ALA A 38 8.27 -29.73 -5.01
C ALA A 38 8.59 -29.04 -3.66
N GLN A 39 7.96 -27.87 -3.47
CA GLN A 39 7.94 -26.97 -2.29
C GLN A 39 9.05 -25.92 -2.19
N GLN A 40 8.91 -24.80 -2.93
CA GLN A 40 9.43 -23.47 -2.54
C GLN A 40 8.94 -22.42 -3.56
N ALA A 41 7.71 -21.95 -3.42
CA ALA A 41 7.15 -20.94 -4.30
C ALA A 41 6.40 -19.88 -3.49
N TYR A 42 7.14 -19.08 -2.71
CA TYR A 42 6.78 -17.72 -2.31
C TYR A 42 8.04 -17.03 -1.75
N GLN A 43 9.04 -16.77 -2.60
CA GLN A 43 10.13 -15.81 -2.35
C GLN A 43 11.06 -15.80 -3.58
N GLN A 44 10.79 -14.91 -4.54
CA GLN A 44 11.86 -14.41 -5.41
C GLN A 44 12.18 -12.99 -4.95
N GLN A 45 13.24 -12.90 -4.13
CA GLN A 45 13.90 -11.67 -3.72
C GLN A 45 14.71 -11.13 -4.92
N PRO A 46 14.59 -9.85 -5.30
CA PRO A 46 15.56 -9.23 -6.16
C PRO A 46 16.82 -8.85 -5.36
N ASP A 47 17.95 -8.99 -6.04
CA ASP A 47 19.33 -8.62 -5.77
C ASP A 47 19.64 -7.78 -4.51
N TYR A 48 20.53 -8.31 -3.66
CA TYR A 48 21.03 -7.68 -2.44
C TYR A 48 22.08 -6.61 -2.76
N GLN A 49 21.73 -5.61 -3.56
CA GLN A 49 22.50 -4.38 -3.56
C GLN A 49 22.16 -3.62 -2.28
N HIS A 50 23.20 -3.36 -1.49
CA HIS A 50 23.19 -2.62 -0.23
C HIS A 50 22.33 -1.35 -0.35
N THR A 51 21.07 -1.46 0.03
CA THR A 51 20.07 -0.40 -0.07
C THR A 51 19.56 -0.14 1.33
N ASP A 52 19.57 1.13 1.72
CA ASP A 52 18.91 1.61 2.94
C ASP A 52 17.54 0.91 3.07
N PRO A 53 17.15 0.32 4.23
CA PRO A 53 15.83 -0.29 4.42
C PRO A 53 14.65 0.64 4.08
N ARG A 54 14.90 1.94 3.87
CA ARG A 54 13.93 2.90 3.36
C ARG A 54 13.74 2.86 1.83
N ASN A 55 14.59 2.25 1.02
CA ASN A 55 14.49 2.32 -0.44
C ASN A 55 13.80 1.08 -1.05
N VAL A 56 12.56 0.82 -0.64
CA VAL A 56 11.73 -0.26 -1.20
C VAL A 56 10.88 0.24 -2.38
N PRO A 57 10.86 -0.47 -3.53
CA PRO A 57 9.99 -0.10 -4.65
C PRO A 57 8.52 -0.34 -4.27
N LEU A 58 7.70 0.72 -4.32
CA LEU A 58 6.27 0.68 -3.96
C LEU A 58 5.37 0.10 -5.08
N SER A 59 5.91 -0.70 -5.99
CA SER A 59 5.16 -1.28 -7.10
C SER A 59 4.50 -2.60 -6.68
N GLY A 60 3.23 -2.79 -7.06
CA GLY A 60 2.54 -4.07 -6.88
C GLY A 60 2.06 -4.40 -5.47
N TYR A 61 2.11 -3.45 -4.52
CA TYR A 61 1.55 -3.67 -3.18
C TYR A 61 0.03 -3.80 -3.25
N ARG A 62 -0.50 -4.97 -2.84
CA ARG A 62 -1.95 -5.23 -2.77
C ARG A 62 -2.35 -5.40 -1.31
N GLY A 63 -2.93 -4.35 -0.73
CA GLY A 63 -3.58 -4.45 0.58
C GLY A 63 -5.08 -4.70 0.44
N GLN A 64 -5.77 -4.76 1.57
CA GLN A 64 -7.23 -4.86 1.57
C GLN A 64 -7.83 -3.55 1.03
N HIS A 65 -8.44 -3.63 -0.15
CA HIS A 65 -9.24 -2.53 -0.70
C HIS A 65 -10.46 -2.32 0.20
N ARG A 66 -10.55 -1.15 0.82
CA ARG A 66 -11.68 -0.77 1.67
C ARG A 66 -12.22 0.55 1.17
N GLU A 67 -13.52 0.61 0.90
CA GLU A 67 -14.15 1.86 0.50
C GLU A 67 -14.06 2.87 1.66
N PRO A 68 -13.56 4.10 1.43
CA PRO A 68 -13.44 5.12 2.49
C PRO A 68 -14.79 5.36 3.19
N MET A 69 -15.88 5.37 2.43
CA MET A 69 -17.22 5.56 2.98
C MET A 69 -17.65 4.40 3.89
N THR A 70 -17.27 3.16 3.58
CA THR A 70 -17.58 2.02 4.46
C THR A 70 -16.84 2.14 5.79
N VAL A 71 -15.59 2.59 5.78
CA VAL A 71 -14.82 2.83 7.01
C VAL A 71 -15.48 3.91 7.87
N LEU A 72 -15.94 5.00 7.25
CA LEU A 72 -16.62 6.10 7.92
C LEU A 72 -17.98 5.65 8.50
N LEU A 73 -18.79 4.95 7.72
CA LEU A 73 -20.10 4.44 8.16
C LEU A 73 -19.95 3.47 9.33
N LEU A 74 -19.01 2.52 9.25
CA LEU A 74 -18.71 1.62 10.36
C LEU A 74 -18.20 2.38 11.60
N GLY A 75 -17.42 3.44 11.39
CA GLY A 75 -17.05 4.38 12.45
C GLY A 75 -18.27 5.00 13.13
N ILE A 76 -19.26 5.48 12.38
CA ILE A 76 -20.49 6.07 12.94
C ILE A 76 -21.32 5.02 13.67
N PHE A 77 -21.56 3.86 13.07
CA PHE A 77 -22.39 2.81 13.65
C PHE A 77 -21.79 2.17 14.91
N THR A 78 -20.47 2.18 15.05
CA THR A 78 -19.77 1.63 16.22
C THR A 78 -19.33 2.72 17.21
N CYS A 79 -19.89 3.93 17.12
CA CYS A 79 -19.53 5.07 17.99
C CYS A 79 -18.02 5.38 18.02
N GLY A 80 -17.34 5.21 16.89
CA GLY A 80 -15.91 5.49 16.72
C GLY A 80 -14.98 4.34 17.11
N ILE A 81 -15.47 3.25 17.71
CA ILE A 81 -14.64 2.10 18.11
C ILE A 81 -13.98 1.46 16.88
N TYR A 82 -14.72 1.33 15.79
CA TYR A 82 -14.17 0.80 14.54
C TYR A 82 -13.03 1.66 13.98
N LEU A 83 -13.04 2.98 14.19
CA LEU A 83 -11.95 3.85 13.73
C LEU A 83 -10.64 3.59 14.46
N ILE A 84 -10.71 3.17 15.74
CA ILE A 84 -9.54 2.79 16.53
C ILE A 84 -8.96 1.47 16.01
N TYR A 85 -9.82 0.47 15.81
CA TYR A 85 -9.42 -0.80 15.20
C TYR A 85 -8.82 -0.58 13.80
N TRP A 86 -9.47 0.23 12.97
CA TRP A 86 -9.01 0.53 11.63
C TRP A 86 -7.63 1.20 11.67
N ARG A 87 -7.42 2.21 12.52
CA ARG A 87 -6.08 2.84 12.69
C ARG A 87 -5.00 1.83 13.07
N TYR A 88 -5.30 0.92 14.00
CA TYR A 88 -4.37 -0.13 14.40
C TYR A 88 -3.95 -1.03 13.22
N VAL A 89 -4.91 -1.40 12.37
CA VAL A 89 -4.63 -2.19 11.17
C VAL A 89 -3.88 -1.36 10.13
N THR A 90 -4.26 -0.11 9.86
CA THR A 90 -3.54 0.69 8.86
C THR A 90 -2.12 1.07 9.30
N SER A 91 -1.84 1.24 10.61
CA SER A 91 -0.47 1.36 11.11
C SER A 91 0.39 0.13 10.73
N GLN A 92 -0.16 -1.08 10.93
CA GLN A 92 0.54 -2.30 10.52
C GLN A 92 0.72 -2.39 9.01
N ASP A 93 -0.32 -2.06 8.25
CA ASP A 93 -0.26 -2.04 6.78
C ASP A 93 0.83 -1.06 6.31
N LEU A 94 0.93 0.13 6.90
CA LEU A 94 1.96 1.13 6.57
C LEU A 94 3.38 0.65 6.90
N ASN A 95 3.57 0.01 8.04
CA ASN A 95 4.87 -0.58 8.39
C ASN A 95 5.25 -1.72 7.43
N ALA A 96 4.28 -2.53 7.01
CA ALA A 96 4.48 -3.59 6.03
C ALA A 96 4.80 -3.02 4.63
N ILE A 97 4.18 -1.90 4.25
CA ILE A 97 4.49 -1.18 2.99
C ILE A 97 5.91 -0.62 3.03
N LEU A 98 6.30 0.00 4.14
CA LEU A 98 7.61 0.63 4.30
C LEU A 98 8.73 -0.38 4.60
N SER A 99 8.40 -1.63 4.95
CA SER A 99 9.35 -2.68 5.36
C SER A 99 10.19 -2.34 6.61
N TYR A 100 9.73 -1.39 7.43
CA TYR A 100 10.30 -1.06 8.73
C TYR A 100 9.23 -0.44 9.65
N GLU A 101 9.48 -0.45 10.96
CA GLU A 101 8.54 0.05 11.96
C GLU A 101 8.61 1.58 12.06
N LYS A 102 7.77 2.27 11.27
CA LYS A 102 7.61 3.75 11.36
C LYS A 102 6.49 4.14 12.31
N THR A 103 5.35 3.48 12.18
CA THR A 103 4.18 3.66 13.05
C THR A 103 4.24 2.65 14.19
N LYS A 104 3.64 2.96 15.34
CA LYS A 104 3.59 2.06 16.50
C LYS A 104 2.15 1.65 16.77
N PRO A 105 1.66 0.53 16.20
CA PRO A 105 0.27 0.09 16.36
C PRO A 105 -0.14 -0.03 17.83
N SER A 106 0.78 -0.42 18.72
CA SER A 106 0.57 -0.51 20.16
C SER A 106 0.06 0.80 20.81
N PHE A 107 0.37 1.96 20.22
CA PHE A 107 -0.11 3.25 20.70
C PHE A 107 -1.61 3.48 20.47
N GLU A 108 -2.26 2.76 19.55
CA GLU A 108 -3.73 2.83 19.42
C GLU A 108 -4.45 2.16 20.59
N LEU A 109 -3.94 1.03 21.07
CA LEU A 109 -4.50 0.34 22.23
C LEU A 109 -4.31 1.17 23.51
N LEU A 110 -3.14 1.78 23.68
CA LEU A 110 -2.87 2.71 24.78
C LEU A 110 -3.65 4.03 24.63
N GLY A 111 -3.97 4.40 23.39
CA GLY A 111 -4.80 5.55 23.02
C GLY A 111 -6.21 5.52 23.62
N ILE A 112 -6.76 4.34 23.84
CA ILE A 112 -8.07 4.14 24.49
C ILE A 112 -8.04 4.65 25.94
N LEU A 113 -6.93 4.45 26.64
CA LEU A 113 -6.73 4.93 28.02
C LEU A 113 -6.35 6.41 28.05
N CYS A 114 -5.52 6.85 27.09
CA CYS A 114 -5.10 8.23 27.00
C CYS A 114 -4.97 8.65 25.54
N MET A 115 -5.88 9.53 25.12
CA MET A 115 -6.01 10.00 23.73
C MET A 115 -4.70 10.57 23.17
N ILE A 116 -3.79 11.09 24.02
CA ILE A 116 -2.48 11.63 23.62
C ILE A 116 -1.67 10.63 22.76
N PHE A 117 -1.75 9.33 23.06
CA PHE A 117 -1.00 8.31 22.32
C PHE A 117 -1.59 8.05 20.93
N SER A 118 -2.93 8.15 20.80
CA SER A 118 -3.59 8.05 19.51
C SER A 118 -3.21 9.24 18.62
N TRP A 119 -3.09 10.44 19.17
CA TRP A 119 -2.57 11.62 18.45
C TRP A 119 -1.15 11.43 17.93
N ILE A 120 -0.26 10.88 18.74
CA ILE A 120 1.12 10.58 18.35
C ILE A 120 1.15 9.57 17.19
N ASN A 121 0.31 8.52 17.24
CA ASN A 121 0.25 7.55 16.14
C ASN A 121 -0.33 8.17 14.86
N ILE A 122 -1.36 9.01 14.97
CA ILE A 122 -1.92 9.75 13.83
C ILE A 122 -0.84 10.61 13.14
N TYR A 123 0.07 11.22 13.90
CA TYR A 123 1.23 11.92 13.34
C TYR A 123 2.16 10.99 12.54
N TYR A 124 2.53 9.84 13.11
CA TYR A 124 3.39 8.88 12.42
C TYR A 124 2.72 8.27 11.18
N ILE A 125 1.41 8.08 11.20
CA ILE A 125 0.62 7.64 10.04
C ILE A 125 0.73 8.66 8.89
N ASP A 126 0.59 9.96 9.18
CA ASP A 126 0.74 11.04 8.19
C ASP A 126 2.16 11.05 7.59
N GLU A 127 3.20 10.96 8.44
CA GLU A 127 4.59 10.90 7.97
C GLU A 127 4.89 9.64 7.14
N ALA A 128 4.31 8.50 7.48
CA ALA A 128 4.45 7.28 6.70
C ALA A 128 3.80 7.44 5.32
N LEU A 129 2.64 8.09 5.27
CA LEU A 129 1.92 8.35 4.03
C LEU A 129 2.67 9.35 3.13
N MET A 130 3.22 10.42 3.70
CA MET A 130 4.06 11.37 2.98
C MET A 130 5.28 10.71 2.36
N GLU A 131 5.94 9.81 3.11
CA GLU A 131 7.10 9.08 2.61
C GLU A 131 6.72 8.14 1.45
N ILE A 132 5.58 7.46 1.56
CA ILE A 132 5.04 6.62 0.48
C ILE A 132 4.76 7.48 -0.76
N ASP A 133 4.14 8.64 -0.60
CA ASP A 133 3.83 9.54 -1.71
C ASP A 133 5.11 10.12 -2.35
N HIS A 134 6.10 10.50 -1.54
CA HIS A 134 7.39 10.99 -2.02
C HIS A 134 8.17 9.92 -2.80
N LYS A 135 8.16 8.67 -2.33
CA LYS A 135 8.76 7.53 -3.04
C LYS A 135 8.07 7.20 -4.36
N ARG A 136 6.80 7.58 -4.53
CA ARG A 136 6.09 7.48 -5.81
C ARG A 136 6.31 8.70 -6.72
N GLY A 137 7.08 9.69 -6.28
CA GLY A 137 7.33 10.92 -7.02
C GLY A 137 6.23 11.97 -6.89
N PHE A 138 5.30 11.81 -5.95
CA PHE A 138 4.30 12.84 -5.63
C PHE A 138 4.80 13.74 -4.50
N ARG A 139 4.61 15.06 -4.63
CA ARG A 139 4.73 15.97 -3.49
C ARG A 139 3.46 15.88 -2.65
N SER A 140 3.58 15.38 -1.42
CA SER A 140 2.54 15.48 -0.41
C SER A 140 3.06 16.31 0.76
N GLU A 141 2.23 17.25 1.20
CA GLU A 141 2.44 18.00 2.44
C GLU A 141 1.81 17.27 3.62
N SER A 142 2.24 17.61 4.84
CA SER A 142 1.72 17.02 6.07
C SER A 142 0.30 17.52 6.34
N LYS A 143 -0.65 16.61 6.52
CA LYS A 143 -2.06 16.94 6.81
C LYS A 143 -2.40 16.87 8.29
N PHE A 144 -1.45 16.43 9.10
CA PHE A 144 -1.61 16.28 10.53
C PHE A 144 -2.20 17.52 11.22
N ILE A 145 -1.65 18.71 10.96
CA ILE A 145 -2.13 19.96 11.59
C ILE A 145 -3.57 20.27 11.18
N LEU A 146 -3.91 20.08 9.91
CA LEU A 146 -5.27 20.29 9.42
C LEU A 146 -6.24 19.33 10.13
N TRP A 147 -5.89 18.05 10.25
CA TRP A 147 -6.71 17.04 10.94
C TRP A 147 -6.86 17.36 12.44
N LEU A 148 -5.80 17.86 13.07
CA LEU A 148 -5.81 18.25 14.48
C LEU A 148 -6.73 19.44 14.72
N LEU A 149 -6.61 20.50 13.92
CA LEU A 149 -7.50 21.67 14.00
C LEU A 149 -8.96 21.28 13.72
N LEU A 150 -9.21 20.47 12.69
CA LEU A 150 -10.57 20.03 12.35
C LEU A 150 -11.21 19.18 13.47
N THR A 151 -10.39 18.38 14.16
CA THR A 151 -10.87 17.61 15.31
C THR A 151 -11.13 18.51 16.52
N PHE A 152 -10.25 19.46 16.83
CA PHE A 152 -10.41 20.35 17.98
C PHE A 152 -11.63 21.29 17.82
N PHE A 153 -11.85 21.84 16.63
CA PHE A 153 -12.92 22.81 16.40
C PHE A 153 -14.26 22.20 16.00
N LEU A 154 -14.27 21.11 15.20
CA LEU A 154 -15.50 20.55 14.63
C LEU A 154 -15.73 19.08 15.00
N SER A 155 -14.85 18.43 15.80
CA SER A 155 -14.93 16.99 16.17
C SER A 155 -14.99 16.00 14.99
N ILE A 156 -14.89 16.47 13.75
CA ILE A 156 -14.95 15.65 12.51
C ILE A 156 -13.57 15.29 11.95
N GLY A 157 -12.48 15.84 12.49
CA GLY A 157 -11.13 15.64 11.96
C GLY A 157 -10.70 14.17 11.92
N THR A 158 -11.15 13.34 12.86
CA THR A 158 -10.90 11.89 12.84
C THR A 158 -11.53 11.19 11.63
N PHE A 159 -12.72 11.61 11.18
CA PHE A 159 -13.37 11.05 9.99
C PHE A 159 -12.66 11.51 8.72
N PHE A 160 -12.25 12.77 8.66
CA PHE A 160 -11.52 13.31 7.51
C PHE A 160 -10.13 12.66 7.37
N MET A 161 -9.45 12.38 8.49
CA MET A 161 -8.22 11.59 8.53
C MET A 161 -8.45 10.18 7.97
N ALA A 162 -9.46 9.46 8.47
CA ALA A 162 -9.76 8.11 7.99
C ALA A 162 -10.07 8.07 6.48
N TYR A 163 -10.85 9.05 5.99
CA TYR A 163 -11.16 9.20 4.57
C TYR A 163 -9.90 9.40 3.73
N THR A 164 -9.08 10.39 4.09
CA THR A 164 -7.89 10.76 3.32
C THR A 164 -6.88 9.62 3.27
N VAL A 165 -6.58 8.99 4.41
CA VAL A 165 -5.65 7.87 4.51
C VAL A 165 -6.16 6.66 3.72
N GLN A 166 -7.46 6.32 3.82
CA GLN A 166 -8.01 5.20 3.05
C GLN A 166 -7.95 5.47 1.53
N GLU A 167 -8.25 6.69 1.09
CA GLU A 167 -8.12 7.07 -0.33
C GLU A 167 -6.67 6.95 -0.83
N ARG A 168 -5.69 7.36 -0.02
CA ARG A 168 -4.26 7.26 -0.37
C ARG A 168 -3.77 5.81 -0.43
N LEU A 169 -4.23 4.97 0.50
CA LEU A 169 -3.94 3.53 0.50
C LEU A 169 -4.62 2.83 -0.68
N ASN A 170 -5.87 3.15 -0.98
CA ASN A 170 -6.54 2.59 -2.17
C ASN A 170 -5.84 3.01 -3.47
N ALA A 171 -5.39 4.26 -3.55
CA ALA A 171 -4.58 4.73 -4.68
C ALA A 171 -3.25 3.96 -4.79
N LEU A 172 -2.62 3.58 -3.66
CA LEU A 172 -1.48 2.64 -3.66
C LEU A 172 -1.83 1.32 -4.31
N TYR A 173 -2.90 0.70 -3.83
CA TYR A 173 -3.28 -0.65 -4.22
C TYR A 173 -3.71 -0.73 -5.70
N GLN A 174 -4.24 0.37 -6.23
CA GLN A 174 -4.65 0.49 -7.62
C GLN A 174 -3.54 1.03 -8.54
N GLY A 175 -2.38 1.42 -7.99
CA GLY A 175 -1.29 2.03 -8.75
C GLY A 175 -1.66 3.39 -9.39
N GLN A 176 -2.65 4.08 -8.83
CA GLN A 176 -3.17 5.35 -9.33
C GLN A 176 -2.66 6.52 -8.49
N PRO A 177 -2.61 7.76 -9.04
CA PRO A 177 -2.29 8.94 -8.25
C PRO A 177 -3.41 9.20 -7.22
N SER A 178 -3.05 9.40 -5.96
CA SER A 178 -4.01 9.76 -4.92
C SER A 178 -4.63 11.13 -5.20
N LYS A 179 -5.96 11.22 -5.21
CA LYS A 179 -6.70 12.48 -5.35
C LYS A 179 -6.45 13.43 -4.18
N THR A 180 -6.15 12.88 -3.00
CA THR A 180 -5.91 13.63 -1.77
C THR A 180 -4.42 13.85 -1.50
N ALA A 181 -3.50 13.43 -2.37
CA ALA A 181 -2.08 13.75 -2.23
C ALA A 181 -1.72 15.18 -2.67
N ARG A 182 -2.53 15.80 -3.56
CA ARG A 182 -2.24 17.12 -4.15
C ARG A 182 -2.84 18.33 -3.43
N TYR A 183 -3.71 18.11 -2.45
CA TYR A 183 -4.41 19.16 -1.69
C TYR A 183 -4.01 19.10 -0.23
#